data_AF-A0A7S1BQH7-F1
#
_entry.id   AF-A0A7S1BQH7-F1
#
_cell.length_a   1.000
_cell.length_b   1.000
_cell.length_c   1.000
_cell.angle_alpha   90.00
_cell.angle_beta   90.00
_cell.angle_gamma   90.00
#
_symmetry.space_group_name_H-M   'P 1'
#
loop_
_entity.id
_entity.type
_entity.pdbx_description
1 polymer ?
#
loop_
_entity_poly.entity_id
_entity_poly.type
_entity_poly.pdbx_seq_one_letter_code
_entity_poly.pdbx_strand_id
1 'polypeptide(L)'
;MLLDIGTKGGASFLSLVLFIVPLIAYNVIVSTTGMDGEDVGRWIGVGFTVLTLIGWSSTYILRVATKDMTYAKQLKEYENAVIAKRLEELEDDEVLALVEEMERDTF
;
A
#
# COMPACT_ATOMS: atom_id res chain seq x y z
N MET A 1 13.37 -3.93 2.65
CA MET A 1 13.90 -2.92 3.60
C MET A 1 14.04 -1.54 2.95
N LEU A 2 14.80 -1.36 1.86
CA LEU A 2 15.00 -0.02 1.25
C LEU A 2 13.80 0.52 0.44
N LEU A 3 12.96 -0.35 -0.12
CA LEU A 3 11.75 0.04 -0.85
C LEU A 3 10.49 0.04 0.04
N ASP A 4 10.64 -0.28 1.33
CA ASP A 4 9.52 -0.33 2.27
C ASP A 4 9.33 1.04 2.94
N ILE A 5 8.31 1.77 2.50
CA ILE A 5 7.89 3.08 3.03
C ILE A 5 7.56 3.03 4.53
N GLY A 6 7.14 1.87 5.06
CA GLY A 6 6.81 1.70 6.47
C GLY A 6 8.02 1.75 7.39
N THR A 7 9.23 1.63 6.83
CA THR A 7 10.49 1.72 7.58
C THR A 7 11.10 3.12 7.46
N LYS A 8 11.77 3.58 8.53
CA LYS A 8 12.49 4.87 8.52
C LYS A 8 13.53 4.94 7.38
N GLY A 9 14.20 3.82 7.11
CA GLY A 9 15.20 3.70 6.05
C GLY A 9 14.59 3.81 4.66
N GLY A 10 13.50 3.10 4.39
CA GLY A 10 12.85 3.14 3.09
C GLY A 10 12.16 4.48 2.80
N ALA A 11 11.53 5.11 3.80
CA ALA A 11 10.97 6.45 3.65
C ALA A 11 12.04 7.48 3.24
N SER A 12 13.20 7.44 3.90
CA SER A 12 14.32 8.35 3.62
C SER A 12 14.92 8.09 2.23
N PHE A 13 15.13 6.81 1.89
CA PHE A 13 15.66 6.41 0.59
C PHE A 13 14.74 6.82 -0.56
N LEU A 14 13.45 6.50 -0.47
CA LEU A 14 12.48 6.84 -1.51
C LEU A 14 12.30 8.34 -1.68
N SER A 15 12.38 9.12 -0.60
CA SER A 15 12.35 10.59 -0.69
C SER A 15 13.55 11.13 -1.47
N LEU A 16 14.76 10.60 -1.23
CA LEU A 16 15.96 10.97 -1.99
C LEU A 16 15.84 10.58 -3.47
N VAL A 17 15.34 9.37 -3.75
CA VAL A 17 15.11 8.92 -5.13
C VAL A 17 14.12 9.84 -5.83
N LEU A 18 12.98 10.13 -5.22
CA LEU A 18 11.94 10.96 -5.80
C LEU A 18 12.43 12.40 -6.05
N PHE A 19 13.34 12.90 -5.21
CA PHE A 19 13.97 14.21 -5.41
C PHE A 19 14.98 14.20 -6.56
N ILE A 20 15.80 13.16 -6.68
CA ILE A 20 16.87 13.08 -7.67
C ILE A 20 16.34 12.76 -9.08
N VAL A 21 15.31 11.91 -9.19
CA VAL A 21 14.74 11.47 -10.47
C VAL A 21 14.39 12.61 -11.43
N PRO A 22 13.62 13.65 -11.06
CA PRO A 22 13.30 14.75 -11.98
C PRO A 22 14.54 15.56 -12.39
N LEU A 23 15.54 15.68 -11.51
CA LEU A 23 16.80 16.35 -11.83
C LEU A 23 17.61 15.57 -12.86
N ILE A 24 17.70 14.24 -12.71
CA ILE A 24 18.37 13.38 -13.69
C ILE A 24 17.60 13.42 -15.02
N ALA A 25 16.28 13.27 -14.98
CA ALA A 25 15.45 13.31 -16.18
C ALA A 25 15.63 14.61 -16.97
N TYR A 26 15.69 15.75 -16.29
CA TYR A 26 15.97 17.05 -16.90
C TYR A 26 17.30 17.06 -17.64
N ASN A 27 18.39 16.68 -16.95
CA ASN A 27 19.72 16.71 -17.54
C ASN A 27 19.87 15.74 -18.72
N VAL A 28 19.26 14.55 -18.62
CA VAL A 28 19.27 13.56 -19.70
C VAL A 28 18.51 14.08 -20.92
N ILE A 29 17.32 14.64 -20.74
CA ILE A 29 16.50 15.11 -21.86
C ILE A 29 17.18 16.29 -22.56
N VAL A 30 17.67 17.29 -21.83
CA VAL A 30 18.35 18.45 -22.44
C VAL A 30 19.61 18.00 -23.22
N SER A 31 20.44 17.14 -22.62
CA SER A 31 21.70 16.70 -23.25
C SER A 31 21.52 15.80 -24.47
N THR A 32 20.45 15.01 -24.53
CA THR A 32 20.23 14.03 -25.62
C THR A 32 19.36 14.55 -26.75
N THR A 33 18.41 15.44 -26.47
CA THR A 33 17.45 15.93 -27.46
C THR A 33 17.81 17.30 -28.02
N GLY A 34 18.68 18.06 -27.35
CA GLY A 34 19.00 19.45 -27.73
C GLY A 34 17.81 20.41 -27.60
N MET A 35 16.75 20.00 -26.90
CA MET A 35 15.59 20.84 -26.61
C MET A 35 15.95 21.99 -25.68
N ASP A 36 15.20 23.09 -25.79
CA ASP A 36 15.36 24.24 -24.92
C ASP A 36 15.13 23.87 -23.44
N GLY A 37 16.02 24.36 -22.57
CA GLY A 37 16.00 24.02 -21.15
C GLY A 37 14.74 24.50 -20.43
N GLU A 38 14.20 25.67 -20.82
CA GLU A 38 12.99 26.21 -20.18
C GLU A 38 11.78 25.33 -20.50
N ASP A 39 11.66 24.89 -21.76
CA ASP A 39 10.60 23.99 -22.19
C ASP A 39 10.65 22.64 -21.48
N VAL A 40 11.84 22.03 -21.40
CA VAL A 40 12.03 20.75 -20.71
C VAL A 40 11.71 20.87 -19.23
N GLY A 41 12.17 21.95 -18.58
CA GLY A 41 11.87 22.23 -17.18
C GLY A 41 10.37 22.32 -16.91
N ARG A 42 9.62 23.02 -17.78
CA ARG A 42 8.16 23.14 -17.68
C ARG A 42 7.47 21.79 -17.79
N TRP A 43 7.80 20.98 -18.79
CA TRP A 43 7.17 19.68 -19.01
C TRP A 43 7.47 18.68 -17.90
N ILE A 44 8.73 18.61 -17.45
CA ILE A 44 9.11 17.74 -16.33
C ILE A 44 8.43 18.18 -15.05
N GLY A 45 8.42 19.49 -14.75
CA GLY A 45 7.76 20.03 -13.56
C GLY A 45 6.28 19.63 -13.52
N VAL A 46 5.52 19.94 -14.57
CA VAL A 46 4.10 19.60 -14.64
C VAL A 46 3.88 18.09 -14.62
N GLY A 47 4.58 17.36 -15.49
CA GLY A 47 4.41 15.92 -15.64
C GLY A 47 4.74 15.15 -14.35
N PHE A 48 5.89 15.44 -13.74
CA PHE A 48 6.33 14.79 -12.50
C PHE A 48 5.38 15.08 -11.34
N THR A 49 4.93 16.33 -11.19
CA THR A 49 3.98 16.71 -10.15
C THR A 49 2.64 16.01 -10.34
N VAL A 50 2.07 16.02 -11.55
CA VAL A 50 0.79 15.37 -11.83
C VAL A 50 0.87 13.86 -11.60
N LEU A 51 1.91 13.20 -12.11
CA LEU A 51 2.08 11.75 -11.93
C LEU A 51 2.27 11.37 -10.46
N THR A 52 3.03 12.16 -9.70
CA THR A 52 3.24 11.92 -8.27
C THR A 52 1.95 12.11 -7.49
N LEU A 53 1.17 13.14 -7.81
CA LEU A 53 -0.15 13.35 -7.19
C LEU A 53 -1.11 12.20 -7.51
N ILE A 54 -1.19 11.77 -8.76
CA ILE A 54 -2.03 10.63 -9.16
C ILE A 54 -1.57 9.36 -8.42
N GLY A 55 -0.27 9.08 -8.39
CA GLY A 55 0.29 7.94 -7.68
C GLY A 55 -0.02 7.97 -6.18
N TRP A 56 0.18 9.11 -5.53
CA TRP A 56 -0.11 9.30 -4.13
C TRP A 56 -1.60 9.19 -3.82
N SER A 57 -2.47 9.84 -4.61
CA SER A 57 -3.92 9.74 -4.46
C SER A 57 -4.43 8.32 -4.68
N SER A 58 -3.84 7.57 -5.62
CA SER A 58 -4.20 6.17 -5.87
C SER A 58 -3.98 5.29 -4.65
N THR A 59 -3.02 5.62 -3.76
CA THR A 59 -2.81 4.88 -2.50
C THR A 59 -4.03 4.94 -1.57
N TYR A 60 -4.82 6.02 -1.62
CA TYR A 60 -6.06 6.12 -0.84
C TYR A 60 -7.12 5.18 -1.38
N ILE A 61 -7.29 5.14 -2.70
CA ILE A 61 -8.24 4.25 -3.37
C ILE A 61 -7.90 2.79 -3.07
N LEU A 62 -6.62 2.43 -3.18
CA LEU A 62 -6.16 1.06 -2.90
C LEU A 62 -6.35 0.67 -1.43
N ARG A 63 -6.08 1.57 -0.48
CA ARG A 63 -6.34 1.31 0.96
C ARG A 63 -7.81 1.06 1.26
N VAL A 64 -8.71 1.78 0.59
CA VAL A 64 -10.15 1.52 0.70
C VAL A 64 -10.50 0.16 0.12
N ALA A 65 -10.01 -0.17 -1.07
CA ALA A 65 -10.28 -1.43 -1.75
C ALA A 65 -9.77 -2.65 -0.96
N THR A 66 -8.59 -2.56 -0.35
CA THR A 66 -7.98 -3.65 0.44
C THR A 66 -8.48 -3.71 1.89
N LYS A 67 -9.40 -2.83 2.29
CA LYS A 67 -9.84 -2.64 3.69
C LYS A 67 -8.66 -2.37 4.65
N ASP A 68 -7.59 -1.76 4.14
CA ASP A 68 -6.42 -1.34 4.92
C ASP A 68 -6.69 0.01 5.61
N MET A 69 -7.79 0.05 6.37
CA MET A 69 -8.28 1.21 7.10
C MET A 69 -8.42 0.85 8.57
N THR A 70 -8.20 1.83 9.45
CA THR A 70 -8.16 1.62 10.91
C THR A 70 -9.41 0.92 11.44
N TYR A 71 -10.61 1.41 11.09
CA TYR A 71 -11.86 0.80 11.56
C TYR A 71 -12.06 -0.64 11.06
N ALA A 72 -11.75 -0.90 9.78
CA ALA A 72 -11.88 -2.24 9.22
C ALA A 72 -10.93 -3.24 9.88
N LYS A 73 -9.70 -2.82 10.21
CA LYS A 73 -8.75 -3.62 10.99
C LYS A 73 -9.25 -3.89 12.41
N GLN A 74 -9.64 -2.83 13.11
CA GLN A 74 -10.15 -2.93 14.48
C GLN A 74 -11.39 -3.83 14.57
N LEU A 75 -12.32 -3.71 13.63
CA LEU A 75 -13.50 -4.56 13.57
C LEU A 75 -13.11 -6.02 13.36
N LYS A 76 -12.25 -6.32 12.39
CA LYS A 76 -11.77 -7.68 12.12
C LYS A 76 -11.04 -8.27 13.34
N GLU A 77 -10.18 -7.48 13.98
CA GLU A 77 -9.46 -7.89 15.19
C GLU A 77 -10.43 -8.19 16.35
N TYR A 78 -11.45 -7.35 16.53
CA TYR A 78 -12.51 -7.56 17.51
C TYR A 78 -13.33 -8.82 17.21
N GLU A 79 -13.79 -8.99 15.98
CA GLU A 79 -14.54 -10.19 15.55
C GLU A 79 -13.72 -11.46 15.79
N ASN A 80 -12.45 -11.47 15.41
CA ASN A 80 -11.54 -12.59 15.66
C ASN A 80 -11.38 -12.88 17.16
N ALA A 81 -11.23 -11.86 17.99
CA ALA A 81 -11.12 -12.02 19.43
C ALA A 81 -12.40 -12.57 20.06
N VAL A 82 -13.57 -12.12 19.60
CA VAL A 82 -14.88 -12.63 20.04
C VAL A 82 -15.05 -14.09 19.64
N ILE A 83 -14.76 -14.44 18.38
CA ILE A 83 -14.87 -15.82 17.90
C ILE A 83 -13.93 -16.74 18.68
N ALA A 84 -12.68 -16.31 18.91
CA ALA A 84 -11.74 -17.07 19.73
C ALA A 84 -12.28 -17.29 21.15
N LYS A 85 -12.89 -16.26 21.76
CA LYS A 85 -13.48 -16.41 23.09
C LYS A 85 -14.67 -17.37 23.11
N ARG A 86 -15.52 -17.35 22.08
CA ARG A 86 -16.62 -18.30 21.95
C ARG A 86 -16.12 -19.74 21.78
N LEU A 87 -15.06 -19.94 20.99
CA LEU A 87 -14.42 -21.25 20.86
C LEU A 87 -13.84 -21.77 22.18
N GLU A 88 -13.25 -20.90 23.01
CA GLU A 88 -12.79 -21.27 24.35
C GLU A 88 -13.92 -21.63 25.34
N GLU A 89 -15.13 -21.12 25.08
CA GLU A 89 -16.31 -21.32 25.95
C GLU A 89 -17.14 -22.55 25.57
N LEU A 90 -16.91 -23.15 24.39
CA LEU A 90 -17.62 -24.35 23.92
C LEU A 90 -17.09 -25.62 24.61
N GLU A 91 -17.99 -26.60 24.78
CA GLU A 91 -17.60 -27.94 25.24
C GLU A 91 -16.88 -28.72 24.12
N ASP A 92 -16.03 -29.69 24.49
CA ASP A 92 -15.19 -30.44 23.54
C ASP A 92 -16.01 -31.15 22.44
N ASP A 93 -17.22 -31.60 22.77
CA ASP A 93 -18.15 -32.24 21.84
C ASP A 93 -18.81 -31.24 20.87
N GLU A 94 -19.13 -30.03 21.34
CA GLU A 94 -19.63 -28.94 20.48
C GLU A 94 -18.55 -28.47 19.49
N VAL A 95 -17.29 -28.35 19.94
CA VAL A 95 -16.16 -28.02 19.06
C VAL A 95 -15.95 -29.11 18.01
N LEU A 96 -16.04 -30.40 18.40
CA LEU A 96 -15.91 -31.52 17.47
C LEU A 96 -17.03 -31.51 16.41
N ALA A 97 -18.26 -31.19 16.81
CA ALA A 97 -19.39 -31.06 15.89
C ALA A 97 -19.19 -29.95 14.85
N LEU A 98 -18.63 -28.80 15.26
CA LEU A 98 -18.29 -27.69 14.34
C LEU A 98 -17.18 -28.08 13.36
N VAL A 99 -16.16 -28.80 13.81
CA VAL A 99 -15.09 -29.30 12.93
C VAL A 99 -15.65 -30.30 11.91
N GLU A 100 -16.51 -31.22 12.34
CA GLU A 100 -17.17 -32.18 11.44
C GLU A 100 -18.05 -31.48 10.41
N GLU A 101 -18.76 -30.42 10.79
CA GLU A 101 -19.56 -29.59 9.87
C GLU A 101 -18.69 -28.91 8.81
N MET A 102 -17.57 -28.28 9.22
CA MET A 102 -16.63 -27.66 8.28
C MET A 102 -16.04 -28.67 7.29
N GLU A 103 -15.68 -29.87 7.76
CA GLU A 103 -15.16 -30.93 6.90
C GLU A 103 -16.20 -31.37 5.88
N ARG A 104 -17.48 -31.52 6.27
CA ARG A 104 -18.57 -31.86 5.34
C ARG A 104 -18.83 -30.79 4.29
N ASP A 105 -18.74 -29.51 4.63
CA ASP A 105 -18.98 -28.39 3.71
C ASP A 105 -17.82 -28.16 2.71
N THR A 106 -16.65 -28.72 2.98
CA THR A 106 -15.45 -28.56 2.13
C THR A 106 -15.34 -29.68 1.06
N PHE A 107 -16.25 -30.66 1.05
CA PHE A 107 -16.38 -31.74 0.04
C PHE A 107 -17.60 -31.55 -0.87
#